data_AF-A0A353F231-F1
#
_entry.id   AF-A0A353F231-F1
#
_cell.length_a   1.000
_cell.length_b   1.000
_cell.length_c   1.000
_cell.angle_alpha   90.00
_cell.angle_beta   90.00
_cell.angle_gamma   90.00
#
_symmetry.space_group_name_H-M   'P 1'
#
loop_
_entity.id
_entity.type
_entity.pdbx_description
1 polymer ?
#
loop_
_entity_poly.entity_id
_entity_poly.type
_entity_poly.pdbx_seq_one_letter_code
_entity_poly.pdbx_strand_id
1 'polypeptide(L)'
;MNDRPVQRSPFTISARQSFLQSFSSFLVTETILTFALLAFVPAAFGQAPPPGGDILTKDLSLDLGQLKSHFKPIFEEFGEHSKTKIEVVAGPEAVEMRNGRVAGKQWIATSGDYRFKLTIEDATGAKLEQLVRRLEKLPSSYLSACVAVSDKGEDGVAIYADLGGARAHGGKGYINLVPHADALVIAHEAGHTLEQVARELDSEVLDHWEEAIKEDEISVSDYGDTVRHEDLAEFAMVYAVCLDAGPKYLAELKKLSPKRFEFWARILNPYSAEALRKTLDPFYKQHIVADGLVVAGSEKVSLYALGEAGYLAKKMLANRPDLLRDLCEKRKMFVAVMAYCELQTDLPDCRNMSLWWAYRARGLGSRPVSCAEENLLDLKGDPYKGENIFIHEFAHGIHGVLGEEFNVRLRELYDEAKQSGRF
;
A
#
# COMPACT_ATOMS: atom_id res chain seq x y z
N MET A 1 -76.72 -47.89 -32.02
CA MET A 1 -75.57 -47.18 -32.61
C MET A 1 -74.66 -46.75 -31.47
N ASN A 2 -73.71 -47.62 -31.11
CA ASN A 2 -72.26 -47.40 -30.96
C ASN A 2 -71.76 -45.94 -31.04
N ASP A 3 -70.71 -45.47 -30.34
CA ASP A 3 -69.66 -46.13 -29.56
C ASP A 3 -69.03 -45.12 -28.56
N ARG A 4 -68.33 -45.65 -27.54
CA ARG A 4 -67.50 -44.93 -26.56
C ARG A 4 -66.10 -44.54 -27.15
N PRO A 5 -65.03 -44.28 -26.35
CA PRO A 5 -64.36 -42.97 -26.19
C PRO A 5 -62.89 -43.00 -26.69
N VAL A 6 -62.14 -41.88 -26.59
CA VAL A 6 -60.66 -41.94 -26.64
C VAL A 6 -60.04 -41.03 -25.58
N GLN A 7 -59.48 -41.69 -24.56
CA GLN A 7 -58.40 -41.19 -23.70
C GLN A 7 -57.09 -41.08 -24.51
N ARG A 8 -56.30 -40.04 -24.30
CA ARG A 8 -54.85 -40.07 -24.57
C ARG A 8 -54.07 -39.67 -23.31
N SER A 9 -53.06 -40.48 -23.04
CA SER A 9 -52.14 -40.54 -21.92
C SER A 9 -51.12 -39.39 -21.88
N PRO A 10 -50.51 -39.12 -20.72
CA PRO A 10 -49.46 -38.12 -20.56
C PRO A 10 -48.12 -38.60 -21.17
N PHE A 11 -47.43 -37.69 -21.85
CA PHE A 11 -46.06 -37.92 -22.31
C PHE A 11 -45.09 -37.78 -21.13
N THR A 12 -44.51 -38.90 -20.76
CA THR A 12 -43.31 -39.02 -19.92
C THR A 12 -42.11 -38.49 -20.70
N ILE A 13 -41.52 -37.37 -20.27
CA ILE A 13 -40.12 -37.04 -20.57
C ILE A 13 -39.36 -37.12 -19.26
N SER A 14 -38.79 -38.31 -19.04
CA SER A 14 -37.70 -38.54 -18.10
C SER A 14 -36.42 -37.96 -18.72
N ALA A 15 -35.96 -36.82 -18.19
CA ALA A 15 -34.62 -36.32 -18.43
C ALA A 15 -34.02 -35.82 -17.11
N ARG A 16 -33.23 -36.71 -16.48
CA ARG A 16 -32.12 -36.44 -15.57
C ARG A 16 -32.37 -35.42 -14.45
N GLN A 17 -33.12 -35.89 -13.46
CA GLN A 17 -32.98 -35.48 -12.07
C GLN A 17 -31.73 -36.17 -11.47
N SER A 18 -30.54 -35.73 -11.86
CA SER A 18 -29.28 -36.24 -11.31
C SER A 18 -28.13 -35.30 -11.66
N PHE A 19 -28.13 -34.08 -11.14
CA PHE A 19 -26.94 -33.21 -10.98
C PHE A 19 -27.28 -32.01 -10.05
N LEU A 20 -28.07 -32.25 -9.00
CA LEU A 20 -28.39 -31.26 -7.95
C LEU A 20 -27.93 -31.71 -6.55
N GLN A 21 -27.02 -32.69 -6.49
CA GLN A 21 -26.31 -33.03 -5.27
C GLN A 21 -24.82 -33.00 -5.58
N SER A 22 -24.06 -32.34 -4.71
CA SER A 22 -22.59 -32.21 -4.72
C SER A 22 -22.00 -30.89 -5.24
N PHE A 23 -22.47 -29.71 -4.79
CA PHE A 23 -21.61 -28.49 -4.81
C PHE A 23 -21.93 -27.50 -3.67
N SER A 24 -22.46 -27.96 -2.54
CA SER A 24 -22.71 -27.10 -1.35
C SER A 24 -21.75 -27.39 -0.18
N SER A 25 -21.14 -28.57 -0.11
CA SER A 25 -20.36 -28.98 1.06
C SER A 25 -18.84 -28.83 0.96
N PHE A 26 -18.28 -28.65 -0.24
CA PHE A 26 -16.81 -28.59 -0.42
C PHE A 26 -16.22 -27.18 -0.44
N LEU A 27 -16.98 -26.15 -0.83
CA LEU A 27 -16.50 -24.76 -0.89
C LEU A 27 -16.70 -23.99 0.42
N VAL A 28 -17.73 -24.33 1.20
CA VAL A 28 -17.98 -23.74 2.52
C VAL A 28 -16.91 -24.16 3.54
N THR A 29 -16.32 -25.35 3.38
CA THR A 29 -15.29 -25.87 4.29
C THR A 29 -13.97 -25.13 4.18
N GLU A 30 -13.52 -24.68 3.01
CA GLU A 30 -12.26 -23.91 2.89
C GLU A 30 -12.38 -22.50 3.48
N THR A 31 -13.52 -21.84 3.29
CA THR A 31 -13.78 -20.52 3.88
C THR A 31 -13.87 -20.59 5.41
N ILE A 32 -14.55 -21.61 5.96
CA ILE A 32 -14.61 -21.83 7.42
C ILE A 32 -13.21 -22.16 7.99
N LEU A 33 -12.39 -22.93 7.28
CA LEU A 33 -11.02 -23.24 7.72
C LEU A 33 -10.13 -21.99 7.74
N THR A 34 -10.27 -21.12 6.73
CA THR A 34 -9.54 -19.84 6.66
C THR A 34 -9.91 -18.95 7.86
N PHE A 35 -11.19 -18.91 8.26
CA PHE A 35 -11.63 -18.17 9.44
C PHE A 35 -11.20 -18.78 10.78
N ALA A 36 -11.24 -20.11 10.90
CA ALA A 36 -10.84 -20.80 12.13
C ALA A 36 -9.33 -20.73 12.40
N LEU A 37 -8.51 -20.68 11.35
CA LEU A 37 -7.05 -20.62 11.44
C LEU A 37 -6.51 -19.22 11.78
N LEU A 38 -7.24 -18.16 11.44
CA LEU A 38 -6.87 -16.78 11.82
C LEU A 38 -7.05 -16.53 13.33
N ALA A 39 -7.77 -17.37 14.06
CA ALA A 39 -8.09 -17.19 15.48
C ALA A 39 -7.14 -17.91 16.46
N PHE A 40 -6.17 -18.71 15.98
CA PHE A 40 -5.24 -19.46 16.84
C PHE A 40 -3.79 -19.28 16.39
N VAL A 41 -3.05 -18.41 17.10
CA VAL A 41 -1.59 -18.43 17.14
C VAL A 41 -1.17 -18.96 18.50
N PRO A 42 -0.65 -20.20 18.60
CA PRO A 42 0.24 -20.57 19.68
C PRO A 42 1.68 -20.36 19.22
N ALA A 43 2.44 -19.57 19.98
CA ALA A 43 3.89 -19.54 19.94
C ALA A 43 4.45 -20.80 20.62
N ALA A 44 5.40 -21.51 19.99
CA ALA A 44 6.54 -22.20 20.65
C ALA A 44 7.43 -23.03 19.69
N PHE A 45 8.72 -22.66 19.67
CA PHE A 45 9.95 -23.47 19.68
C PHE A 45 10.23 -24.58 18.62
N GLY A 46 11.12 -24.25 17.67
CA GLY A 46 12.54 -24.70 17.60
C GLY A 46 12.88 -26.19 17.44
N GLN A 47 13.51 -26.53 16.31
CA GLN A 47 14.75 -27.37 16.22
C GLN A 47 15.34 -27.30 14.80
N ALA A 48 16.65 -27.03 14.70
CA ALA A 48 17.40 -26.94 13.45
C ALA A 48 17.99 -28.31 13.03
N PRO A 49 18.06 -28.65 11.73
CA PRO A 49 18.84 -29.77 11.24
C PRO A 49 20.28 -29.35 10.82
N PRO A 50 21.24 -30.30 10.72
CA PRO A 50 22.67 -30.02 10.61
C PRO A 50 23.13 -29.68 9.18
N PRO A 51 24.34 -29.10 8.99
CA PRO A 51 24.74 -28.56 7.70
C PRO A 51 25.28 -29.68 6.79
N GLY A 52 24.69 -29.79 5.60
CA GLY A 52 25.28 -30.48 4.46
C GLY A 52 26.01 -29.45 3.60
N GLY A 53 27.33 -29.58 3.49
CA GLY A 53 28.12 -28.78 2.56
C GLY A 53 27.95 -29.26 1.13
N ASP A 54 28.05 -28.33 0.18
CA ASP A 54 28.93 -28.50 -0.97
C ASP A 54 29.14 -27.21 -1.79
N ILE A 55 30.43 -26.99 -2.09
CA ILE A 55 31.00 -26.50 -3.34
C ILE A 55 30.74 -25.03 -3.74
N LEU A 56 31.70 -24.19 -3.32
CA LEU A 56 32.43 -23.21 -4.14
C LEU A 56 31.77 -22.75 -5.45
N THR A 57 30.99 -21.68 -5.38
CA THR A 57 30.96 -20.65 -6.42
C THR A 57 31.72 -19.45 -5.90
N LYS A 58 33.01 -19.41 -6.20
CA LYS A 58 33.83 -18.21 -6.02
C LYS A 58 33.54 -17.30 -7.22
N ASP A 59 32.30 -16.80 -7.29
CA ASP A 59 31.96 -15.75 -8.23
C ASP A 59 32.64 -14.46 -7.79
N LEU A 60 33.09 -13.69 -8.78
CA LEU A 60 33.83 -12.45 -8.59
C LEU A 60 33.13 -11.54 -7.57
N SER A 61 33.69 -11.45 -6.37
CA SER A 61 33.55 -10.29 -5.50
C SER A 61 34.11 -9.09 -6.26
N LEU A 62 33.33 -8.52 -7.17
CA LEU A 62 33.47 -7.13 -7.57
C LEU A 62 33.40 -6.34 -6.26
N ASP A 63 34.48 -5.66 -5.91
CA ASP A 63 34.46 -4.63 -4.90
C ASP A 63 33.50 -3.54 -5.39
N LEU A 64 32.21 -3.71 -5.10
CA LEU A 64 31.13 -2.80 -5.48
C LEU A 64 31.22 -1.49 -4.68
N GLY A 65 32.13 -1.41 -3.70
CA GLY A 65 32.19 -0.32 -2.74
C GLY A 65 30.85 -0.16 -2.02
N GLN A 66 30.43 1.10 -1.87
CA GLN A 66 29.17 1.50 -1.27
C GLN A 66 28.27 2.24 -2.27
N LEU A 67 26.95 2.18 -2.09
CA LEU A 67 25.97 2.65 -3.08
C LEU A 67 26.22 4.10 -3.51
N LYS A 68 26.54 5.00 -2.57
CA LYS A 68 26.84 6.41 -2.89
C LYS A 68 28.08 6.55 -3.76
N SER A 69 29.11 5.71 -3.54
CA SER A 69 30.29 5.65 -4.42
C SER A 69 29.96 5.09 -5.80
N HIS A 70 29.13 4.04 -5.87
CA HIS A 70 28.68 3.44 -7.14
C HIS A 70 27.92 4.44 -8.01
N PHE A 71 27.03 5.24 -7.41
CA PHE A 71 26.24 6.25 -8.11
C PHE A 71 26.90 7.63 -8.18
N LYS A 72 28.15 7.79 -7.73
CA LYS A 72 28.83 9.10 -7.67
C LYS A 72 28.69 9.97 -8.94
N PRO A 73 28.79 9.44 -10.18
CA PRO A 73 28.68 10.29 -11.38
C PRO A 73 27.37 11.06 -11.48
N ILE A 74 26.25 10.50 -10.98
CA ILE A 74 24.93 11.16 -11.05
C ILE A 74 24.62 12.03 -9.82
N PHE A 75 25.46 12.00 -8.77
CA PHE A 75 25.29 12.89 -7.61
C PHE A 75 25.56 14.36 -7.97
N GLU A 76 26.52 14.61 -8.88
CA GLU A 76 26.87 15.97 -9.31
C GLU A 76 25.78 16.59 -10.19
N GLU A 77 25.02 15.74 -10.89
CA GLU A 77 23.90 16.11 -11.78
C GLU A 77 22.55 16.16 -11.04
N PHE A 78 22.55 15.99 -9.70
CA PHE A 78 21.30 15.90 -8.95
C PHE A 78 20.42 17.15 -9.08
N GLY A 79 19.20 16.91 -9.55
CA GLY A 79 18.16 17.90 -9.78
C GLY A 79 18.16 18.50 -11.18
N GLU A 80 19.04 18.08 -12.08
CA GLU A 80 19.03 18.53 -13.47
C GLU A 80 17.86 17.97 -14.28
N HIS A 81 17.30 16.82 -13.85
CA HIS A 81 16.19 16.14 -14.52
C HIS A 81 14.84 16.29 -13.81
N SER A 82 14.84 16.96 -12.65
CA SER A 82 13.64 17.11 -11.82
C SER A 82 12.56 17.90 -12.56
N LYS A 83 11.35 17.37 -12.51
CA LYS A 83 10.14 18.01 -13.07
C LYS A 83 9.36 18.80 -12.03
N THR A 84 9.85 18.84 -10.79
CA THR A 84 9.19 19.53 -9.69
C THR A 84 9.11 21.02 -9.97
N LYS A 85 7.92 21.58 -9.77
CA LYS A 85 7.65 23.02 -9.90
C LYS A 85 6.88 23.49 -8.69
N ILE A 86 7.42 24.51 -8.02
CA ILE A 86 6.85 25.02 -6.77
C ILE A 86 6.33 26.43 -7.00
N GLU A 87 5.06 26.63 -6.66
CA GLU A 87 4.39 27.91 -6.72
C GLU A 87 4.10 28.42 -5.30
N VAL A 88 4.47 29.67 -5.02
CA VAL A 88 4.14 30.32 -3.75
C VAL A 88 2.75 30.95 -3.89
N VAL A 89 1.80 30.50 -3.08
CA VAL A 89 0.38 30.85 -3.20
C VAL A 89 -0.11 31.78 -2.10
N ALA A 90 0.65 31.96 -1.02
CA ALA A 90 0.37 32.92 0.06
C ALA A 90 1.63 33.30 0.85
N GLY A 91 1.56 34.42 1.56
CA GLY A 91 2.65 35.00 2.37
C GLY A 91 3.42 36.13 1.65
N PRO A 92 4.45 36.71 2.29
CA PRO A 92 4.94 36.34 3.62
C PRO A 92 3.99 36.77 4.74
N GLU A 93 3.82 35.91 5.73
CA GLU A 93 3.27 36.25 7.04
C GLU A 93 4.41 36.29 8.06
N ALA A 94 4.42 37.28 8.95
CA ALA A 94 5.40 37.34 10.04
C ALA A 94 5.04 36.30 11.11
N VAL A 95 6.04 35.55 11.57
CA VAL A 95 5.88 34.47 12.55
C VAL A 95 6.98 34.50 13.61
N GLU A 96 6.69 33.96 14.79
CA GLU A 96 7.72 33.48 15.72
C GLU A 96 7.97 32.00 15.42
N MET A 97 9.14 31.70 14.88
CA MET A 97 9.51 30.35 14.48
C MET A 97 9.62 29.41 15.68
N ARG A 98 9.34 28.12 15.48
CA ARG A 98 9.23 27.13 16.55
C ARG A 98 10.54 26.94 17.31
N ASN A 99 11.68 26.89 16.62
CA ASN A 99 12.98 26.76 17.26
C ASN A 99 13.48 28.14 17.74
N GLY A 100 13.67 28.31 19.04
CA GLY A 100 14.21 29.54 19.63
C GLY A 100 13.29 30.77 19.62
N ARG A 101 12.07 30.69 19.08
CA ARG A 101 11.12 31.82 18.98
C ARG A 101 11.68 33.03 18.24
N VAL A 102 12.56 32.77 17.27
CA VAL A 102 13.16 33.82 16.43
C VAL A 102 12.13 34.39 15.46
N ALA A 103 12.31 35.66 15.09
CA ALA A 103 11.45 36.31 14.11
C ALA A 103 11.74 35.76 12.70
N GLY A 104 10.68 35.45 11.96
CA GLY A 104 10.79 34.97 10.60
C GLY A 104 9.57 35.28 9.75
N LYS A 105 9.65 34.87 8.49
CA LYS A 105 8.57 34.99 7.50
C LYS A 105 8.18 33.61 7.02
N GLN A 106 6.89 33.36 6.94
CA GLN A 106 6.31 32.11 6.46
C GLN A 106 5.51 32.33 5.17
N TRP A 107 5.60 31.37 4.26
CA TRP A 107 4.86 31.30 3.02
C TRP A 107 4.13 29.97 2.93
N ILE A 108 3.07 29.94 2.13
CA ILE A 108 2.45 28.70 1.68
C ILE A 108 2.80 28.49 0.21
N ALA A 109 3.29 27.30 -0.10
CA ALA A 109 3.65 26.88 -1.43
C ALA A 109 2.91 25.59 -1.84
N THR A 110 2.82 25.37 -3.15
CA THR A 110 2.19 24.20 -3.75
C THR A 110 3.02 23.60 -4.88
N SER A 111 2.88 22.30 -5.11
CA SER A 111 3.43 21.58 -6.26
C SER A 111 2.53 20.39 -6.57
N GLY A 112 1.78 20.44 -7.68
CA GLY A 112 0.70 19.48 -7.94
C GLY A 112 -0.31 19.47 -6.78
N ASP A 113 -0.58 18.29 -6.22
CA ASP A 113 -1.49 18.10 -5.08
C ASP A 113 -0.82 18.44 -3.72
N TYR A 114 0.49 18.68 -3.68
CA TYR A 114 1.19 19.01 -2.44
C TYR A 114 0.99 20.48 -2.05
N ARG A 115 0.68 20.73 -0.77
CA ARG A 115 0.61 22.06 -0.17
C ARG A 115 1.40 22.07 1.14
N PHE A 116 2.36 22.97 1.27
CA PHE A 116 3.30 23.00 2.38
C PHE A 116 3.75 24.42 2.73
N LYS A 117 4.35 24.56 3.91
CA LYS A 117 4.92 25.80 4.43
C LYS A 117 6.40 25.90 4.11
N LEU A 118 6.85 27.12 3.89
CA LEU A 118 8.26 27.50 3.83
C LEU A 118 8.46 28.63 4.83
N THR A 119 9.48 28.56 5.69
CA THR A 119 9.75 29.61 6.67
C THR A 119 11.21 30.01 6.65
N ILE A 120 11.50 31.31 6.78
CA ILE A 120 12.88 31.82 6.80
C ILE A 120 13.03 32.78 7.97
N GLU A 121 14.04 32.54 8.81
CA GLU A 121 14.43 33.46 9.87
C GLU A 121 14.96 34.77 9.28
N ASP A 122 14.48 35.91 9.79
CA ASP A 122 14.81 37.23 9.26
C ASP A 122 16.31 37.54 9.31
N ALA A 123 17.02 37.06 10.35
CA ALA A 123 18.44 37.30 10.56
C ALA A 123 19.35 36.66 9.50
N THR A 124 18.86 35.65 8.78
CA THR A 124 19.65 34.91 7.79
C THR A 124 19.90 35.72 6.51
N GLY A 125 19.00 36.66 6.19
CA GLY A 125 18.96 37.31 4.88
C GLY A 125 18.73 36.34 3.70
N ALA A 126 18.35 35.09 3.96
CA ALA A 126 18.12 34.09 2.93
C ALA A 126 16.90 34.46 2.07
N LYS A 127 16.95 34.07 0.80
CA LYS A 127 15.92 34.40 -0.19
C LYS A 127 15.00 33.21 -0.43
N LEU A 128 13.69 33.45 -0.42
CA LEU A 128 12.69 32.42 -0.69
C LEU A 128 12.94 31.73 -2.04
N GLU A 129 13.33 32.48 -3.06
CA GLU A 129 13.57 31.95 -4.40
C GLU A 129 14.76 30.97 -4.43
N GLN A 130 15.71 31.09 -3.49
CA GLN A 130 16.82 30.15 -3.38
C GLN A 130 16.38 28.86 -2.68
N LEU A 131 15.56 28.96 -1.63
CA LEU A 131 14.97 27.78 -0.98
C LEU A 131 14.09 26.99 -1.96
N VAL A 132 13.22 27.70 -2.69
CA VAL A 132 12.37 27.11 -3.74
C VAL A 132 13.22 26.38 -4.79
N ARG A 133 14.27 27.01 -5.32
CA ARG A 133 15.16 26.36 -6.31
C ARG A 133 15.83 25.09 -5.79
N ARG A 134 16.15 25.01 -4.49
CA ARG A 134 16.72 23.79 -3.89
C ARG A 134 15.69 22.69 -3.79
N LEU A 135 14.47 23.02 -3.39
CA LEU A 135 13.36 22.07 -3.31
C LEU A 135 12.92 21.58 -4.69
N GLU A 136 12.96 22.43 -5.72
CA GLU A 136 12.65 22.03 -7.10
C GLU A 136 13.65 21.01 -7.69
N LYS A 137 14.85 20.87 -7.10
CA LYS A 137 15.78 19.79 -7.46
C LYS A 137 15.32 18.41 -6.98
N LEU A 138 14.47 18.33 -5.95
CA LEU A 138 13.98 17.07 -5.43
C LEU A 138 12.96 16.45 -6.39
N PRO A 139 12.93 15.12 -6.56
CA PRO A 139 11.82 14.45 -7.23
C PRO A 139 10.49 14.75 -6.53
N SER A 140 9.41 14.91 -7.30
CA SER A 140 8.11 15.36 -6.78
C SER A 140 7.56 14.56 -5.60
N SER A 141 7.83 13.25 -5.53
CA SER A 141 7.41 12.40 -4.40
C SER A 141 8.02 12.80 -3.06
N TYR A 142 9.23 13.40 -3.05
CA TYR A 142 9.89 13.87 -1.82
C TYR A 142 9.22 15.12 -1.23
N LEU A 143 8.38 15.83 -1.99
CA LEU A 143 7.61 16.95 -1.45
C LEU A 143 6.54 16.51 -0.43
N SER A 144 6.22 15.22 -0.35
CA SER A 144 5.43 14.66 0.75
C SER A 144 6.09 14.93 2.11
N ALA A 145 7.43 14.94 2.19
CA ALA A 145 8.15 15.30 3.42
C ALA A 145 7.90 16.78 3.79
N CYS A 146 7.83 17.68 2.80
CA CYS A 146 7.51 19.08 3.04
C CYS A 146 6.08 19.23 3.60
N VAL A 147 5.12 18.45 3.10
CA VAL A 147 3.75 18.41 3.63
C VAL A 147 3.75 17.91 5.07
N ALA A 148 4.48 16.84 5.36
CA ALA A 148 4.54 16.21 6.67
C ALA A 148 5.12 17.11 7.79
N VAL A 149 5.79 18.21 7.43
CA VAL A 149 6.34 19.19 8.38
C VAL A 149 5.60 20.52 8.37
N SER A 150 4.42 20.56 7.75
CA SER A 150 3.63 21.78 7.53
C SER A 150 2.33 21.83 8.32
N ASP A 151 2.14 20.94 9.30
CA ASP A 151 0.92 20.91 10.12
C ASP A 151 0.76 22.19 10.94
N LYS A 152 -0.42 22.34 11.56
CA LYS A 152 -0.73 23.52 12.36
C LYS A 152 0.27 23.66 13.51
N GLY A 153 0.95 24.80 13.57
CA GLY A 153 1.99 25.08 14.58
C GLY A 153 3.42 24.72 14.15
N GLU A 154 3.59 24.11 12.98
CA GLU A 154 4.89 23.80 12.40
C GLU A 154 5.34 24.86 11.39
N ASP A 155 6.65 24.95 11.19
CA ASP A 155 7.31 25.93 10.32
C ASP A 155 7.44 25.46 8.86
N GLY A 156 7.11 24.20 8.54
CA GLY A 156 7.41 23.65 7.22
C GLY A 156 8.88 23.33 7.05
N VAL A 157 9.37 23.56 5.83
CA VAL A 157 10.82 23.61 5.56
C VAL A 157 11.33 24.98 5.98
N ALA A 158 12.21 25.02 6.97
CA ALA A 158 12.59 26.23 7.67
C ALA A 158 14.09 26.54 7.58
N ILE A 159 14.45 27.78 7.27
CA ILE A 159 15.86 28.25 7.27
C ILE A 159 16.14 29.01 8.56
N TYR A 160 17.16 28.56 9.30
CA TYR A 160 17.65 29.17 10.54
C TYR A 160 19.08 29.67 10.40
N ALA A 161 19.47 30.70 11.14
CA ALA A 161 20.82 31.27 11.14
C ALA A 161 21.83 30.34 11.79
N ASP A 162 21.41 29.61 12.83
CA ASP A 162 22.24 28.65 13.56
C ASP A 162 21.42 27.42 13.96
N LEU A 163 22.02 26.25 13.77
CA LEU A 163 21.49 24.94 14.19
C LEU A 163 22.47 24.20 15.11
N GLY A 164 23.33 24.93 15.83
CA GLY A 164 24.28 24.35 16.78
C GLY A 164 25.42 23.58 16.10
N GLY A 165 25.84 24.03 14.92
CA GLY A 165 26.89 23.39 14.12
C GLY A 165 26.40 22.35 13.10
N ALA A 166 25.12 21.98 13.12
CA ALA A 166 24.52 21.13 12.10
C ALA A 166 24.24 21.90 10.81
N ARG A 167 24.28 21.20 9.66
CA ARG A 167 23.84 21.77 8.37
C ARG A 167 22.32 21.71 8.22
N ALA A 168 21.69 20.69 8.77
CA ALA A 168 20.26 20.51 8.76
C ALA A 168 19.82 19.54 9.86
N HIS A 169 18.53 19.53 10.17
CA HIS A 169 17.87 18.52 10.98
C HIS A 169 16.49 18.24 10.42
N GLY A 170 16.21 16.99 10.09
CA GLY A 170 14.91 16.46 9.71
C GLY A 170 14.30 15.64 10.83
N GLY A 171 12.99 15.64 10.90
CA GLY A 171 12.24 14.83 11.83
C GLY A 171 10.76 15.11 11.71
N LYS A 172 9.98 14.48 12.59
CA LYS A 172 8.54 14.70 12.63
C LYS A 172 8.25 16.17 12.92
N GLY A 173 7.59 16.82 11.97
CA GLY A 173 7.11 18.19 12.12
C GLY A 173 8.15 19.29 11.91
N TYR A 174 9.35 18.96 11.40
CA TYR A 174 10.33 19.97 11.00
C TYR A 174 11.34 19.44 9.95
N ILE A 175 11.69 20.28 9.00
CA ILE A 175 12.95 20.18 8.24
C ILE A 175 13.63 21.53 8.40
N ASN A 176 14.64 21.57 9.24
CA ASN A 176 15.40 22.78 9.56
C ASN A 176 16.71 22.78 8.79
N LEU A 177 17.04 23.90 8.16
CA LEU A 177 18.17 24.05 7.25
C LEU A 177 18.97 25.29 7.63
N VAL A 178 20.30 25.23 7.50
CA VAL A 178 21.10 26.47 7.45
C VAL A 178 21.05 27.08 6.04
N PRO A 179 21.42 28.37 5.85
CA PRO A 179 21.25 29.05 4.56
C PRO A 179 22.04 28.44 3.40
N HIS A 180 23.03 27.59 3.65
CA HIS A 180 23.87 26.93 2.65
C HIS A 180 23.66 25.41 2.56
N ALA A 181 22.63 24.86 3.21
CA ALA A 181 22.22 23.47 2.98
C ALA A 181 21.76 23.29 1.53
N ASP A 182 22.27 22.27 0.85
CA ASP A 182 21.98 21.95 -0.54
C ASP A 182 20.83 20.94 -0.67
N ALA A 183 20.43 20.62 -1.91
CA ALA A 183 19.31 19.72 -2.16
C ALA A 183 19.57 18.26 -1.73
N LEU A 184 20.82 17.80 -1.74
CA LEU A 184 21.17 16.44 -1.28
C LEU A 184 20.93 16.33 0.23
N VAL A 185 21.34 17.35 0.99
CA VAL A 185 21.02 17.45 2.42
C VAL A 185 19.51 17.42 2.64
N ILE A 186 18.72 18.16 1.86
CA ILE A 186 17.25 18.12 2.01
C ILE A 186 16.69 16.73 1.69
N ALA A 187 17.21 16.02 0.68
CA ALA A 187 16.80 14.66 0.36
C ALA A 187 17.11 13.68 1.51
N HIS A 188 18.25 13.85 2.17
CA HIS A 188 18.61 13.10 3.37
C HIS A 188 17.63 13.40 4.53
N GLU A 189 17.37 14.68 4.84
CA GLU A 189 16.43 15.05 5.92
C GLU A 189 14.98 14.63 5.64
N ALA A 190 14.58 14.59 4.37
CA ALA A 190 13.31 14.02 3.96
C ALA A 190 13.23 12.51 4.29
N GLY A 191 14.36 11.80 4.22
CA GLY A 191 14.53 10.43 4.72
C GLY A 191 14.11 10.27 6.17
N HIS A 192 14.74 11.03 7.07
CA HIS A 192 14.36 11.04 8.50
C HIS A 192 12.91 11.43 8.72
N THR A 193 12.44 12.47 8.03
CA THR A 193 11.07 12.96 8.17
C THR A 193 10.05 11.87 7.82
N LEU A 194 10.21 11.23 6.65
CA LEU A 194 9.27 10.22 6.17
C LEU A 194 9.38 8.90 6.95
N GLU A 195 10.56 8.55 7.45
CA GLU A 195 10.72 7.42 8.37
C GLU A 195 9.94 7.64 9.67
N GLN A 196 10.04 8.82 10.28
CA GLN A 196 9.32 9.11 11.52
C GLN A 196 7.80 9.17 11.30
N VAL A 197 7.35 9.64 10.13
CA VAL A 197 5.94 9.59 9.72
C VAL A 197 5.47 8.15 9.56
N ALA A 198 6.24 7.30 8.87
CA ALA A 198 5.91 5.89 8.70
C ALA A 198 5.76 5.17 10.04
N ARG A 199 6.56 5.55 11.05
CA ARG A 199 6.49 5.00 12.41
C ARG A 199 5.23 5.31 13.20
N GLU A 200 4.44 6.28 12.77
CA GLU A 200 3.13 6.52 13.37
C GLU A 200 2.13 5.41 13.03
N LEU A 201 2.29 4.82 11.85
CA LEU A 201 1.45 3.71 11.37
C LEU A 201 2.04 2.35 11.74
N ASP A 202 3.36 2.26 11.81
CA ASP A 202 4.08 1.02 12.10
C ASP A 202 5.34 1.30 12.93
N SER A 203 5.27 1.06 14.24
CA SER A 203 6.38 1.31 15.15
C SER A 203 7.63 0.46 14.86
N GLU A 204 7.50 -0.63 14.10
CA GLU A 204 8.57 -1.59 13.79
C GLU A 204 9.30 -1.26 12.47
N VAL A 205 9.01 -0.12 11.84
CA VAL A 205 9.66 0.35 10.59
C VAL A 205 11.18 0.23 10.60
N LEU A 206 11.84 0.63 11.71
CA LEU A 206 13.30 0.55 11.81
C LEU A 206 13.82 -0.86 12.08
N ASP A 207 13.01 -1.73 12.68
CA ASP A 207 13.38 -3.13 12.91
C ASP A 207 13.35 -3.87 11.56
N HIS A 208 12.30 -3.66 10.76
CA HIS A 208 12.24 -4.13 9.37
C HIS A 208 13.31 -3.52 8.47
N TRP A 209 13.66 -2.25 8.68
CA TRP A 209 14.77 -1.64 7.96
C TRP A 209 16.10 -2.34 8.30
N GLU A 210 16.32 -2.66 9.56
CA GLU A 210 17.53 -3.38 10.00
C GLU A 210 17.61 -4.80 9.42
N GLU A 211 16.49 -5.48 9.21
CA GLU A 211 16.43 -6.74 8.46
C GLU A 211 16.84 -6.51 6.98
N ALA A 212 16.33 -5.47 6.34
CA ALA A 212 16.71 -5.11 4.97
C ALA A 212 18.20 -4.76 4.84
N ILE A 213 18.80 -4.11 5.85
CA ILE A 213 20.24 -3.86 5.93
C ILE A 213 21.01 -5.19 5.87
N LYS A 214 20.61 -6.17 6.68
CA LYS A 214 21.26 -7.49 6.77
C LYS A 214 21.11 -8.30 5.49
N GLU A 215 19.94 -8.23 4.84
CA GLU A 215 19.66 -9.02 3.64
C GLU A 215 20.31 -8.48 2.37
N ASP A 216 20.42 -7.16 2.21
CA ASP A 216 21.00 -6.58 1.00
C ASP A 216 22.54 -6.65 0.98
N GLU A 217 23.19 -6.86 2.14
CA GLU A 217 24.64 -7.06 2.29
C GLU A 217 25.53 -6.03 1.57
N ILE A 218 25.01 -4.80 1.36
CA ILE A 218 25.71 -3.68 0.73
C ILE A 218 25.64 -2.43 1.63
N SER A 219 26.79 -1.76 1.75
CA SER A 219 26.90 -0.46 2.42
C SER A 219 26.25 0.63 1.58
N VAL A 220 25.52 1.53 2.24
CA VAL A 220 24.88 2.66 1.57
C VAL A 220 25.89 3.81 1.44
N SER A 221 26.57 4.13 2.53
CA SER A 221 27.61 5.14 2.60
C SER A 221 28.40 5.03 3.91
N ASP A 222 29.61 5.60 3.93
CA ASP A 222 30.48 5.64 5.12
C ASP A 222 29.80 6.23 6.38
N TYR A 223 28.74 7.01 6.20
CA TYR A 223 27.99 7.65 7.28
C TYR A 223 26.81 6.80 7.78
N GLY A 224 26.15 6.06 6.88
CA GLY A 224 24.93 5.30 7.18
C GLY A 224 25.17 3.95 7.86
N ASP A 225 26.33 3.32 7.68
CA ASP A 225 26.53 1.88 7.90
C ASP A 225 26.41 1.35 9.34
N THR A 226 26.27 2.23 10.34
CA THR A 226 26.23 1.83 11.76
C THR A 226 25.00 2.28 12.52
N VAL A 227 24.21 3.18 11.94
CA VAL A 227 23.05 3.79 12.61
C VAL A 227 21.85 3.68 11.67
N ARG A 228 20.90 2.80 12.02
CA ARG A 228 19.79 2.42 11.12
C ARG A 228 18.96 3.58 10.56
N HIS A 229 18.76 4.67 11.33
CA HIS A 229 18.02 5.84 10.82
C HIS A 229 18.87 6.71 9.88
N GLU A 230 20.19 6.73 10.07
CA GLU A 230 21.13 7.40 9.16
C GLU A 230 21.33 6.58 7.88
N ASP A 231 21.43 5.25 7.97
CA ASP A 231 21.42 4.34 6.81
C ASP A 231 20.20 4.61 5.93
N LEU A 232 19.01 4.69 6.53
CA LEU A 232 17.77 4.98 5.83
C LEU A 232 17.79 6.36 5.17
N ALA A 233 18.24 7.39 5.88
CA ALA A 233 18.30 8.75 5.33
C ALA A 233 19.33 8.87 4.19
N GLU A 234 20.48 8.21 4.30
CA GLU A 234 21.45 8.12 3.20
C GLU A 234 20.89 7.33 2.02
N PHE A 235 20.14 6.24 2.27
CA PHE A 235 19.50 5.47 1.21
C PHE A 235 18.42 6.29 0.52
N ALA A 236 17.63 7.05 1.28
CA ALA A 236 16.65 7.99 0.75
C ALA A 236 17.31 9.03 -0.16
N MET A 237 18.48 9.56 0.20
CA MET A 237 19.23 10.46 -0.67
C MET A 237 19.70 9.75 -1.96
N VAL A 238 20.33 8.57 -1.86
CA VAL A 238 20.76 7.78 -3.04
C VAL A 238 19.56 7.49 -3.96
N TYR A 239 18.42 7.10 -3.39
CA TYR A 239 17.20 6.85 -4.13
C TYR A 239 16.69 8.11 -4.85
N ALA A 240 16.74 9.28 -4.20
CA ALA A 240 16.37 10.55 -4.83
C ALA A 240 17.26 10.85 -6.05
N VAL A 241 18.57 10.64 -5.92
CA VAL A 241 19.52 10.82 -7.02
C VAL A 241 19.23 9.86 -8.17
N CYS A 242 19.02 8.57 -7.89
CA CYS A 242 18.67 7.59 -8.92
C CYS A 242 17.31 7.88 -9.57
N LEU A 243 16.32 8.36 -8.80
CA LEU A 243 15.00 8.73 -9.29
C LEU A 243 15.06 9.92 -10.24
N ASP A 244 15.87 10.93 -9.93
CA ASP A 244 16.13 12.08 -10.79
C ASP A 244 16.84 11.67 -12.08
N ALA A 245 17.94 10.90 -11.97
CA ALA A 245 18.73 10.43 -13.11
C ALA A 245 17.96 9.47 -14.05
N GLY A 246 16.89 8.84 -13.54
CA GLY A 246 15.89 8.14 -14.36
C GLY A 246 15.83 6.61 -14.18
N PRO A 247 14.94 5.94 -14.92
CA PRO A 247 14.51 4.56 -14.62
C PRO A 247 15.62 3.51 -14.70
N LYS A 248 16.66 3.76 -15.51
CA LYS A 248 17.85 2.89 -15.59
C LYS A 248 18.56 2.80 -14.23
N TYR A 249 18.79 3.93 -13.59
CA TYR A 249 19.51 4.01 -12.31
C TYR A 249 18.67 3.47 -11.15
N LEU A 250 17.35 3.68 -11.18
CA LEU A 250 16.44 3.02 -10.23
C LEU A 250 16.47 1.49 -10.36
N ALA A 251 16.45 0.96 -11.59
CA ALA A 251 16.52 -0.48 -11.80
C ALA A 251 17.86 -1.06 -11.31
N GLU A 252 18.95 -0.31 -11.45
CA GLU A 252 20.26 -0.66 -10.93
C GLU A 252 20.31 -0.61 -9.40
N LEU A 253 19.80 0.44 -8.77
CA LEU A 253 19.68 0.54 -7.31
C LEU A 253 18.85 -0.63 -6.75
N LYS A 254 17.72 -0.94 -7.38
CA LYS A 254 16.87 -2.09 -7.00
C LYS A 254 17.61 -3.42 -7.12
N LYS A 255 18.51 -3.57 -8.10
CA LYS A 255 19.31 -4.79 -8.25
C LYS A 255 20.35 -4.92 -7.13
N LEU A 256 20.97 -3.80 -6.74
CA LEU A 256 22.03 -3.77 -5.74
C LEU A 256 21.51 -3.87 -4.31
N SER A 257 20.35 -3.28 -4.01
CA SER A 257 19.77 -3.22 -2.67
C SER A 257 18.24 -3.42 -2.73
N PRO A 258 17.77 -4.62 -3.12
CA PRO A 258 16.35 -4.89 -3.39
C PRO A 258 15.44 -4.69 -2.18
N LYS A 259 15.87 -5.05 -0.97
CA LYS A 259 15.05 -5.00 0.24
C LYS A 259 14.87 -3.58 0.73
N ARG A 260 15.96 -2.82 0.85
CA ARG A 260 15.88 -1.37 1.16
C ARG A 260 15.11 -0.63 0.08
N PHE A 261 15.30 -0.96 -1.20
CA PHE A 261 14.57 -0.32 -2.31
C PHE A 261 13.06 -0.51 -2.17
N GLU A 262 12.60 -1.75 -1.96
CA GLU A 262 11.17 -2.04 -1.81
C GLU A 262 10.59 -1.34 -0.57
N PHE A 263 11.32 -1.37 0.54
CA PHE A 263 10.86 -0.78 1.79
C PHE A 263 10.80 0.76 1.72
N TRP A 264 11.84 1.40 1.21
CA TRP A 264 11.85 2.85 1.01
C TRP A 264 10.79 3.31 0.01
N ALA A 265 10.58 2.56 -1.08
CA ALA A 265 9.54 2.90 -2.06
C ALA A 265 8.14 2.92 -1.42
N ARG A 266 7.89 2.06 -0.42
CA ARG A 266 6.65 2.06 0.37
C ARG A 266 6.55 3.26 1.30
N ILE A 267 7.64 3.62 2.00
CA ILE A 267 7.68 4.81 2.87
C ILE A 267 7.46 6.08 2.05
N LEU A 268 8.13 6.20 0.90
CA LEU A 268 8.07 7.38 0.04
C LEU A 268 6.71 7.54 -0.65
N ASN A 269 6.04 6.43 -0.97
CA ASN A 269 4.74 6.41 -1.64
C ASN A 269 3.74 5.59 -0.82
N PRO A 270 3.35 6.09 0.37
CA PRO A 270 2.44 5.37 1.23
C PRO A 270 1.10 5.17 0.53
N TYR A 271 0.42 4.08 0.87
CA TYR A 271 -0.92 3.85 0.34
C TYR A 271 -1.88 4.98 0.78
N SER A 272 -2.70 5.44 -0.17
CA SER A 272 -3.79 6.37 0.10
C SER A 272 -5.06 5.85 -0.58
N ALA A 273 -6.11 5.65 0.23
CA ALA A 273 -7.44 5.28 -0.26
C ALA A 273 -7.99 6.35 -1.22
N GLU A 274 -7.70 7.63 -0.95
CA GLU A 274 -8.11 8.73 -1.82
C GLU A 274 -7.38 8.67 -3.17
N ALA A 275 -6.06 8.43 -3.15
CA ALA A 275 -5.28 8.29 -4.38
C ALA A 275 -5.75 7.08 -5.19
N LEU A 276 -5.96 5.92 -4.55
CA LEU A 276 -6.51 4.73 -5.21
C LEU A 276 -7.86 5.04 -5.86
N ARG A 277 -8.77 5.71 -5.14
CA ARG A 277 -10.08 6.08 -5.66
C ARG A 277 -9.99 6.90 -6.95
N LYS A 278 -9.06 7.87 -7.02
CA LYS A 278 -8.85 8.72 -8.21
C LYS A 278 -8.39 7.91 -9.44
N THR A 279 -7.87 6.70 -9.25
CA THR A 279 -7.45 5.80 -10.34
C THR A 279 -8.52 4.83 -10.82
N LEU A 280 -9.64 4.70 -10.10
CA LEU A 280 -10.71 3.77 -10.47
C LEU A 280 -11.45 4.24 -11.73
N ASP A 281 -11.99 3.28 -12.50
CA ASP A 281 -12.80 3.57 -13.69
C ASP A 281 -14.01 4.47 -13.33
N PRO A 282 -14.38 5.47 -14.15
CA PRO A 282 -15.49 6.38 -13.89
C PRO A 282 -16.85 5.71 -13.65
N PHE A 283 -17.00 4.42 -13.97
CA PHE A 283 -18.13 3.59 -13.55
C PHE A 283 -18.36 3.64 -12.04
N TYR A 284 -17.29 3.64 -11.24
CA TYR A 284 -17.31 3.63 -9.78
C TYR A 284 -17.63 5.02 -9.19
N LYS A 285 -18.85 5.50 -9.41
CA LYS A 285 -19.30 6.84 -9.02
C LYS A 285 -19.49 7.00 -7.51
N GLN A 286 -19.97 5.96 -6.82
CA GLN A 286 -20.16 5.97 -5.38
C GLN A 286 -19.01 5.26 -4.67
N HIS A 287 -18.62 5.75 -3.51
CA HIS A 287 -17.52 5.18 -2.73
C HIS A 287 -17.63 5.54 -1.25
N ILE A 288 -17.09 4.66 -0.40
CA ILE A 288 -16.72 4.94 0.98
C ILE A 288 -15.29 4.43 1.23
N VAL A 289 -14.68 4.88 2.33
CA VAL A 289 -13.41 4.34 2.83
C VAL A 289 -13.67 3.74 4.20
N ALA A 290 -13.45 2.43 4.35
CA ALA A 290 -13.61 1.69 5.59
C ALA A 290 -12.24 1.21 6.09
N ASP A 291 -11.70 1.85 7.13
CA ASP A 291 -10.37 1.54 7.69
C ASP A 291 -9.25 1.46 6.63
N GLY A 292 -9.30 2.35 5.62
CA GLY A 292 -8.35 2.40 4.50
C GLY A 292 -8.76 1.59 3.26
N LEU A 293 -9.70 0.64 3.38
CA LEU A 293 -10.23 -0.10 2.24
C LEU A 293 -11.24 0.74 1.46
N VAL A 294 -11.03 0.89 0.15
CA VAL A 294 -12.01 1.53 -0.73
C VAL A 294 -13.12 0.54 -1.04
N VAL A 295 -14.37 0.93 -0.79
CA VAL A 295 -15.58 0.21 -1.21
C VAL A 295 -16.31 1.10 -2.20
N ALA A 296 -16.53 0.61 -3.41
CA ALA A 296 -17.02 1.41 -4.51
C ALA A 296 -18.10 0.70 -5.32
N GLY A 297 -18.96 1.47 -5.98
CA GLY A 297 -20.04 0.97 -6.81
C GLY A 297 -20.48 2.02 -7.82
N SER A 298 -21.39 1.62 -8.72
CA SER A 298 -21.99 2.56 -9.66
C SER A 298 -22.91 3.57 -8.96
N GLU A 299 -23.44 4.54 -9.72
CA GLU A 299 -24.47 5.45 -9.18
C GLU A 299 -25.78 4.76 -8.79
N LYS A 300 -26.01 3.53 -9.26
CA LYS A 300 -27.23 2.76 -8.98
C LYS A 300 -27.15 2.00 -7.67
N VAL A 301 -25.94 1.78 -7.15
CA VAL A 301 -25.71 1.03 -5.92
C VAL A 301 -26.24 1.80 -4.72
N SER A 302 -26.77 1.07 -3.74
CA SER A 302 -27.17 1.62 -2.46
C SER A 302 -25.95 1.96 -1.58
N LEU A 303 -25.90 3.19 -1.04
CA LEU A 303 -24.88 3.55 -0.04
C LEU A 303 -24.93 2.65 1.21
N TYR A 304 -26.10 2.08 1.54
CA TYR A 304 -26.20 1.09 2.61
C TYR A 304 -25.45 -0.20 2.29
N ALA A 305 -25.45 -0.63 1.02
CA ALA A 305 -24.70 -1.81 0.60
C ALA A 305 -23.19 -1.55 0.67
N LEU A 306 -22.72 -0.37 0.27
CA LEU A 306 -21.31 0.01 0.47
C LEU A 306 -20.93 -0.02 1.95
N GLY A 307 -21.80 0.54 2.81
CA GLY A 307 -21.62 0.52 4.26
C GLY A 307 -21.54 -0.90 4.83
N GLU A 308 -22.44 -1.79 4.41
CA GLU A 308 -22.46 -3.18 4.88
C GLU A 308 -21.20 -3.95 4.43
N ALA A 309 -20.76 -3.80 3.18
CA ALA A 309 -19.51 -4.41 2.72
C ALA A 309 -18.30 -3.91 3.52
N GLY A 310 -18.21 -2.60 3.79
CA GLY A 310 -17.16 -2.04 4.65
C GLY A 310 -17.21 -2.57 6.08
N TYR A 311 -18.42 -2.67 6.66
CA TYR A 311 -18.62 -3.24 8.00
C TYR A 311 -18.20 -4.71 8.07
N LEU A 312 -18.61 -5.53 7.10
CA LEU A 312 -18.23 -6.94 7.04
C LEU A 312 -16.73 -7.13 6.86
N ALA A 313 -16.08 -6.36 5.97
CA ALA A 313 -14.63 -6.41 5.80
C ALA A 313 -13.89 -6.12 7.10
N LYS A 314 -14.30 -5.07 7.82
CA LYS A 314 -13.78 -4.72 9.14
C LYS A 314 -13.99 -5.85 10.15
N LYS A 315 -15.15 -6.49 10.16
CA LYS A 315 -15.44 -7.62 11.07
C LYS A 315 -14.60 -8.85 10.76
N MET A 316 -14.41 -9.17 9.49
CA MET A 316 -13.58 -10.30 9.06
C MET A 316 -12.10 -10.12 9.44
N LEU A 317 -11.61 -8.86 9.48
CA LEU A 317 -10.21 -8.52 9.75
C LEU A 317 -9.98 -7.89 11.14
N ALA A 318 -10.96 -7.94 12.04
CA ALA A 318 -10.91 -7.21 13.31
C ALA A 318 -9.68 -7.54 14.19
N ASN A 319 -9.17 -8.78 14.09
CA ASN A 319 -7.98 -9.24 14.82
C ASN A 319 -6.72 -9.33 13.94
N ARG A 320 -6.79 -8.84 12.69
CA ARG A 320 -5.73 -8.90 11.68
C ARG A 320 -5.60 -7.58 10.91
N PRO A 321 -5.33 -6.45 11.60
CA PRO A 321 -5.10 -5.17 10.95
C PRO A 321 -3.89 -5.20 9.99
N ASP A 322 -2.93 -6.09 10.24
CA ASP A 322 -1.79 -6.38 9.37
C ASP A 322 -2.21 -6.89 7.98
N LEU A 323 -3.25 -7.74 7.91
CA LEU A 323 -3.79 -8.23 6.63
C LEU A 323 -4.61 -7.17 5.91
N LEU A 324 -5.34 -6.33 6.63
CA LEU A 324 -6.03 -5.18 6.03
C LEU A 324 -5.03 -4.23 5.39
N ARG A 325 -3.94 -3.93 6.10
CA ARG A 325 -2.82 -3.16 5.58
C ARG A 325 -2.23 -3.82 4.34
N ASP A 326 -1.95 -5.12 4.35
CA ASP A 326 -1.39 -5.81 3.19
C ASP A 326 -2.33 -5.84 1.97
N LEU A 327 -3.64 -6.02 2.20
CA LEU A 327 -4.65 -5.88 1.14
C LEU A 327 -4.60 -4.49 0.50
N CYS A 328 -4.53 -3.44 1.32
CA CYS A 328 -4.48 -2.07 0.86
C CYS A 328 -3.13 -1.73 0.21
N GLU A 329 -2.01 -2.10 0.81
CA GLU A 329 -0.69 -1.65 0.38
C GLU A 329 -0.10 -2.50 -0.73
N LYS A 330 -0.12 -3.83 -0.58
CA LYS A 330 0.51 -4.77 -1.52
C LYS A 330 -0.39 -5.05 -2.71
N ARG A 331 -1.69 -5.20 -2.48
CA ARG A 331 -2.67 -5.53 -3.53
C ARG A 331 -3.44 -4.30 -4.02
N LYS A 332 -3.30 -3.13 -3.39
CA LYS A 332 -4.12 -1.94 -3.68
C LYS A 332 -5.63 -2.21 -3.62
N MET A 333 -6.05 -3.25 -2.89
CA MET A 333 -7.39 -3.87 -2.94
C MET A 333 -8.52 -2.85 -2.79
N PHE A 334 -9.60 -3.07 -3.54
CA PHE A 334 -10.88 -2.39 -3.31
C PHE A 334 -12.02 -3.39 -3.48
N VAL A 335 -13.18 -3.07 -2.90
CA VAL A 335 -14.41 -3.84 -3.03
C VAL A 335 -15.31 -3.18 -4.07
N ALA A 336 -15.74 -3.94 -5.07
CA ALA A 336 -16.68 -3.52 -6.09
C ALA A 336 -18.09 -4.08 -5.77
N VAL A 337 -19.02 -3.20 -5.43
CA VAL A 337 -20.41 -3.57 -5.18
C VAL A 337 -21.21 -3.34 -6.46
N MET A 338 -21.94 -4.36 -6.89
CA MET A 338 -22.85 -4.32 -8.03
C MET A 338 -24.27 -4.02 -7.56
N ALA A 339 -25.00 -3.20 -8.32
CA ALA A 339 -26.43 -3.04 -8.10
C ALA A 339 -27.18 -4.32 -8.49
N TYR A 340 -28.42 -4.47 -8.01
CA TYR A 340 -29.24 -5.65 -8.32
C TYR A 340 -29.52 -5.83 -9.83
N CYS A 341 -29.46 -4.73 -10.58
CA CYS A 341 -29.70 -4.69 -12.02
C CYS A 341 -28.41 -4.73 -12.87
N GLU A 342 -27.25 -4.88 -12.24
CA GLU A 342 -25.95 -4.93 -12.91
C GLU A 342 -25.43 -6.37 -12.92
N LEU A 343 -24.73 -6.75 -13.98
CA LEU A 343 -24.11 -8.07 -14.12
C LEU A 343 -22.62 -8.01 -13.76
N GLN A 344 -22.01 -9.17 -13.52
CA GLN A 344 -20.57 -9.24 -13.25
C GLN A 344 -19.73 -8.54 -14.33
N THR A 345 -20.10 -8.70 -15.60
CA THR A 345 -19.39 -8.08 -16.75
C THR A 345 -19.68 -6.59 -16.92
N ASP A 346 -20.61 -6.00 -16.18
CA ASP A 346 -20.80 -4.55 -16.17
C ASP A 346 -19.67 -3.86 -15.39
N LEU A 347 -19.08 -4.57 -14.41
CA LEU A 347 -17.89 -4.10 -13.71
C LEU A 347 -16.72 -3.93 -14.70
N PRO A 348 -16.04 -2.77 -14.67
CA PRO A 348 -14.88 -2.48 -15.53
C PRO A 348 -13.84 -3.60 -15.58
N ASP A 349 -13.53 -4.17 -14.42
CA ASP A 349 -12.51 -5.20 -14.22
C ASP A 349 -12.90 -6.58 -14.79
N CYS A 350 -14.18 -6.77 -15.13
CA CYS A 350 -14.75 -8.04 -15.57
C CYS A 350 -15.37 -7.99 -16.99
N ARG A 351 -15.30 -6.85 -17.70
CA ARG A 351 -15.94 -6.66 -19.03
C ARG A 351 -15.58 -7.71 -20.08
N ASN A 352 -14.38 -8.29 -19.98
CA ASN A 352 -13.87 -9.27 -20.94
C ASN A 352 -14.20 -10.73 -20.58
N MET A 353 -14.94 -10.97 -19.50
CA MET A 353 -15.38 -12.32 -19.14
C MET A 353 -16.50 -12.81 -20.05
N SER A 354 -16.66 -14.14 -20.14
CA SER A 354 -17.76 -14.72 -20.93
C SER A 354 -19.12 -14.39 -20.32
N LEU A 355 -20.16 -14.39 -21.16
CA LEU A 355 -21.55 -14.19 -20.72
C LEU A 355 -22.01 -15.19 -19.65
N TRP A 356 -21.39 -16.38 -19.59
CA TRP A 356 -21.66 -17.34 -18.53
C TRP A 356 -21.38 -16.74 -17.14
N TRP A 357 -20.27 -16.01 -17.00
CA TRP A 357 -19.95 -15.30 -15.76
C TRP A 357 -20.90 -14.14 -15.50
N ALA A 358 -21.27 -13.39 -16.54
CA ALA A 358 -22.21 -12.27 -16.44
C ALA A 358 -23.52 -12.65 -15.73
N TYR A 359 -24.11 -13.78 -16.13
CA TYR A 359 -25.40 -14.23 -15.62
C TYR A 359 -25.32 -15.09 -14.36
N ARG A 360 -24.17 -15.71 -14.09
CA ARG A 360 -24.01 -16.62 -12.95
C ARG A 360 -23.47 -15.91 -11.70
N ALA A 361 -22.45 -15.07 -11.87
CA ALA A 361 -21.72 -14.54 -10.73
C ALA A 361 -22.42 -13.31 -10.15
N ARG A 362 -22.52 -13.29 -8.82
CA ARG A 362 -22.86 -12.09 -8.03
C ARG A 362 -21.73 -11.70 -7.07
N GLY A 363 -20.53 -12.19 -7.35
CA GLY A 363 -19.30 -11.90 -6.63
C GLY A 363 -18.13 -12.72 -7.16
N LEU A 364 -16.91 -12.20 -6.97
CA LEU A 364 -15.63 -12.83 -7.34
C LEU A 364 -14.53 -12.34 -6.42
N GLY A 365 -13.68 -13.23 -5.94
CA GLY A 365 -12.61 -12.99 -4.97
C GLY A 365 -11.29 -12.47 -5.53
N SER A 366 -11.31 -11.87 -6.73
CA SER A 366 -10.11 -11.33 -7.39
C SER A 366 -9.77 -9.93 -6.86
N ARG A 367 -9.04 -9.15 -7.66
CA ARG A 367 -8.91 -7.70 -7.51
C ARG A 367 -9.70 -7.02 -8.64
N PRO A 368 -10.76 -6.26 -8.35
CA PRO A 368 -11.39 -6.10 -7.03
C PRO A 368 -12.04 -7.38 -6.53
N VAL A 369 -12.27 -7.44 -5.21
CA VAL A 369 -13.27 -8.36 -4.67
C VAL A 369 -14.62 -7.77 -5.03
N SER A 370 -15.47 -8.55 -5.69
CA SER A 370 -16.80 -8.08 -6.08
C SER A 370 -17.90 -8.81 -5.31
N CYS A 371 -19.01 -8.12 -5.10
CA CYS A 371 -20.22 -8.66 -4.49
C CYS A 371 -21.44 -7.86 -4.97
N ALA A 372 -22.64 -8.35 -4.65
CA ALA A 372 -23.89 -7.75 -5.08
C ALA A 372 -24.70 -7.18 -3.90
N GLU A 373 -25.34 -6.02 -4.11
CA GLU A 373 -26.07 -5.33 -3.06
C GLU A 373 -27.28 -6.11 -2.55
N GLU A 374 -27.94 -6.91 -3.40
CA GLU A 374 -29.07 -7.72 -2.96
C GLU A 374 -28.64 -8.82 -2.00
N ASN A 375 -27.41 -9.32 -2.09
CA ASN A 375 -26.88 -10.28 -1.13
C ASN A 375 -26.43 -9.60 0.16
N LEU A 376 -25.75 -8.45 0.05
CA LEU A 376 -25.31 -7.69 1.24
C LEU A 376 -26.49 -7.27 2.12
N LEU A 377 -27.61 -6.88 1.51
CA LEU A 377 -28.76 -6.31 2.20
C LEU A 377 -29.94 -7.30 2.36
N ASP A 378 -29.75 -8.59 2.03
CA ASP A 378 -30.81 -9.62 2.05
C ASP A 378 -32.08 -9.19 1.29
N LEU A 379 -31.91 -8.61 0.11
CA LEU A 379 -33.02 -8.18 -0.73
C LEU A 379 -33.65 -9.36 -1.46
N LYS A 380 -34.95 -9.25 -1.73
CA LYS A 380 -35.68 -10.24 -2.50
C LYS A 380 -35.07 -10.38 -3.90
N GLY A 381 -34.71 -11.61 -4.27
CA GLY A 381 -34.10 -11.92 -5.57
C GLY A 381 -32.64 -12.34 -5.47
N ASP A 382 -32.03 -12.25 -4.28
CA ASP A 382 -30.70 -12.80 -4.03
C ASP A 382 -30.63 -14.31 -4.37
N PRO A 383 -29.76 -14.72 -5.32
CA PRO A 383 -29.58 -16.12 -5.65
C PRO A 383 -28.83 -16.92 -4.57
N TYR A 384 -28.19 -16.26 -3.60
CA TYR A 384 -27.39 -16.85 -2.52
C TYR A 384 -28.08 -16.78 -1.15
N LYS A 385 -29.43 -16.76 -1.13
CA LYS A 385 -30.20 -16.62 0.11
C LYS A 385 -29.77 -17.62 1.18
N GLY A 386 -29.41 -17.09 2.35
CA GLY A 386 -28.92 -17.86 3.51
C GLY A 386 -27.41 -17.83 3.68
N GLU A 387 -26.68 -17.27 2.72
CA GLU A 387 -25.24 -17.03 2.77
C GLU A 387 -24.95 -15.56 2.41
N ASN A 388 -23.78 -15.07 2.81
CA ASN A 388 -23.29 -13.77 2.36
C ASN A 388 -22.08 -14.00 1.46
N ILE A 389 -22.26 -13.83 0.15
CA ILE A 389 -21.24 -14.11 -0.86
C ILE A 389 -20.02 -13.22 -0.68
N PHE A 390 -20.19 -11.98 -0.18
CA PHE A 390 -19.07 -11.10 0.09
C PHE A 390 -18.10 -11.71 1.11
N ILE A 391 -18.60 -12.39 2.15
CA ILE A 391 -17.74 -13.06 3.13
C ILE A 391 -16.88 -14.15 2.46
N HIS A 392 -17.45 -14.92 1.54
CA HIS A 392 -16.70 -15.93 0.79
C HIS A 392 -15.65 -15.29 -0.13
N GLU A 393 -16.06 -14.33 -0.96
CA GLU A 393 -15.18 -13.71 -1.95
C GLU A 393 -14.09 -12.85 -1.31
N PHE A 394 -14.39 -12.19 -0.19
CA PHE A 394 -13.40 -11.42 0.55
C PHE A 394 -12.39 -12.34 1.25
N ALA A 395 -12.76 -13.57 1.62
CA ALA A 395 -11.81 -14.56 2.12
C ALA A 395 -10.76 -14.95 1.06
N HIS A 396 -11.12 -15.07 -0.22
CA HIS A 396 -10.15 -15.24 -1.31
C HIS A 396 -9.22 -14.02 -1.44
N GLY A 397 -9.77 -12.82 -1.25
CA GLY A 397 -8.98 -11.59 -1.16
C GLY A 397 -7.92 -11.66 -0.06
N ILE A 398 -8.34 -12.00 1.17
CA ILE A 398 -7.46 -12.19 2.34
C ILE A 398 -6.41 -13.26 2.07
N HIS A 399 -6.81 -14.40 1.53
CA HIS A 399 -5.89 -15.50 1.20
C HIS A 399 -4.80 -15.04 0.23
N GLY A 400 -5.16 -14.16 -0.72
CA GLY A 400 -4.23 -13.56 -1.66
C GLY A 400 -3.08 -12.75 -1.06
N VAL A 401 -3.08 -12.42 0.24
CA VAL A 401 -1.98 -11.73 0.94
C VAL A 401 -1.27 -12.58 2.00
N LEU A 402 -1.75 -13.80 2.27
CA LEU A 402 -1.16 -14.68 3.29
C LEU A 402 0.15 -15.36 2.84
N GLY A 403 0.45 -15.36 1.54
CA GLY A 403 1.68 -15.92 0.97
C GLY A 403 1.70 -17.45 0.90
N GLU A 404 2.77 -18.00 0.33
CA GLU A 404 2.89 -19.45 0.06
C GLU A 404 3.09 -20.28 1.34
N GLU A 405 3.79 -19.73 2.33
CA GLU A 405 3.99 -20.40 3.63
C GLU A 405 2.67 -20.73 4.34
N PHE A 406 1.65 -19.87 4.16
CA PHE A 406 0.31 -20.16 4.66
C PHE A 406 -0.31 -21.37 3.96
N ASN A 407 -0.12 -21.54 2.65
CA ASN A 407 -0.65 -22.68 1.90
C ASN A 407 -0.03 -24.00 2.37
N VAL A 408 1.27 -23.99 2.65
CA VAL A 408 1.98 -25.15 3.21
C VAL A 408 1.36 -25.52 4.56
N ARG A 409 1.27 -24.56 5.48
CA ARG A 409 0.70 -24.78 6.82
C ARG A 409 -0.78 -25.22 6.77
N LEU A 410 -1.57 -24.64 5.88
CA LEU A 410 -2.98 -24.99 5.69
C LEU A 410 -3.13 -26.46 5.28
N ARG A 411 -2.27 -26.94 4.39
CA ARG A 411 -2.26 -28.34 3.94
C ARG A 411 -1.88 -29.30 5.06
N GLU A 412 -0.84 -28.98 5.83
CA GLU A 412 -0.42 -29.79 6.98
C GLU A 412 -1.55 -29.94 8.00
N LEU A 413 -2.21 -28.83 8.36
CA LEU A 413 -3.33 -28.84 9.31
C LEU A 413 -4.54 -29.59 8.78
N TYR A 414 -4.81 -29.53 7.47
CA TYR A 414 -5.86 -30.33 6.85
C TYR A 414 -5.57 -31.83 6.94
N ASP A 415 -4.33 -32.25 6.67
CA ASP A 415 -3.92 -33.65 6.74
C ASP A 415 -3.97 -34.18 8.18
N GLU A 416 -3.58 -33.37 9.17
CA GLU A 416 -3.74 -33.69 10.60
C GLU A 416 -5.22 -33.82 11.01
N ALA A 417 -6.09 -32.91 10.54
CA ALA A 417 -7.52 -32.96 10.83
C ALA A 417 -8.16 -34.24 10.29
N LYS A 418 -7.78 -34.66 9.07
CA LYS A 418 -8.19 -35.95 8.50
C LYS A 418 -7.68 -37.14 9.29
N GLN A 419 -6.40 -37.16 9.63
CA GLN A 419 -5.81 -38.27 10.39
C GLN A 419 -6.44 -38.43 11.77
N SER A 420 -6.82 -37.31 12.40
CA SER A 420 -7.49 -37.31 13.70
C SER A 420 -9.01 -37.59 13.65
N GLY A 421 -9.60 -37.73 12.45
CA GLY A 421 -11.04 -37.96 12.27
C GLY A 421 -11.92 -36.76 12.66
N ARG A 422 -11.34 -35.55 12.75
CA ARG A 422 -12.06 -34.30 12.98
C ARG A 422 -12.68 -33.74 11.69
N PHE A 423 -12.34 -34.33 10.54
CA PHE A 423 -12.81 -33.94 9.21
C PHE A 423 -13.19 -35.17 8.39
#